data_AF-A0A2S9GPL2-F1
#
_entry.id   AF-A0A2S9GPL2-F1
#
_cell.length_a   1.000
_cell.length_b   1.000
_cell.length_c   1.000
_cell.angle_alpha   90.00
_cell.angle_beta   90.00
_cell.angle_gamma   90.00
#
_symmetry.space_group_name_H-M   'P 1'
#
loop_
_entity.id
_entity.type
_entity.pdbx_description
1 polymer ?
#
loop_
_entity_poly.entity_id
_entity_poly.type
_entity_poly.pdbx_seq_one_letter_code
_entity_poly.pdbx_strand_id
1 'polypeptide(L)' 'MALAAYRNAETMMAGAYPGCGLSWNLLAGIGRIESMHANGGATDARGTAVRPIYGPSLDGTLPGNEVIVQSRAA' A
#
# COMPACT_ATOMS: atom_id res chain seq x y z
N MET A 1 4.02 -5.05 13.35
CA MET A 1 5.22 -5.00 12.47
C MET A 1 4.81 -5.10 11.02
N ALA A 2 5.53 -4.45 10.10
CA ALA A 2 5.18 -4.41 8.66
C ALA A 2 5.11 -5.80 8.00
N LEU A 3 6.01 -6.73 8.36
CA LEU A 3 6.00 -8.10 7.81
C LEU A 3 4.66 -8.82 8.04
N ALA A 4 4.07 -8.69 9.24
CA ALA A 4 2.80 -9.31 9.55
C ALA A 4 1.66 -8.73 8.69
N ALA A 5 1.70 -7.42 8.42
CA ALA A 5 0.73 -6.77 7.53
C ALA A 5 0.82 -7.30 6.09
N TYR A 6 2.03 -7.47 5.54
CA TYR A 6 2.20 -7.99 4.17
C TYR A 6 1.74 -9.44 4.02
N ARG A 7 2.03 -10.30 5.00
CA ARG A 7 1.54 -11.70 5.02
C ARG A 7 0.01 -11.77 5.17
N ASN A 8 -0.56 -10.91 6.00
CA ASN A 8 -2.00 -10.82 6.15
C ASN A 8 -2.67 -10.40 4.84
N ALA A 9 -2.12 -9.39 4.15
CA ALA A 9 -2.64 -8.94 2.86
C ALA A 9 -2.61 -10.04 1.80
N GLU A 10 -1.52 -10.82 1.70
CA GLU A 10 -1.45 -12.00 0.82
C GLU A 10 -2.56 -13.02 1.17
N THR A 11 -2.75 -13.33 2.45
CA THR A 11 -3.78 -14.28 2.91
C THR A 11 -5.19 -13.78 2.57
N MET A 12 -5.47 -12.50 2.81
CA MET A 12 -6.75 -11.88 2.49
C MET A 12 -7.03 -11.91 0.98
N MET A 13 -6.04 -11.57 0.16
CA MET A 13 -6.18 -11.54 -1.30
C MET A 13 -6.29 -12.93 -1.90
N ALA A 14 -5.64 -13.94 -1.32
CA ALA A 14 -5.81 -15.33 -1.74
C ALA A 14 -7.28 -15.80 -1.56
N GLY A 15 -8.00 -15.28 -0.55
CA GLY A 15 -9.42 -15.54 -0.36
C GLY A 15 -10.34 -14.67 -1.24
N ALA A 16 -10.07 -13.37 -1.31
CA ALA A 16 -10.92 -12.42 -2.04
C ALA A 16 -10.78 -12.51 -3.56
N TYR A 17 -9.55 -12.72 -4.05
CA TYR A 17 -9.22 -12.78 -5.47
C TYR A 17 -8.19 -13.89 -5.73
N PRO A 18 -8.61 -15.17 -5.74
CA PRO A 18 -7.68 -16.31 -5.82
C PRO A 18 -6.76 -16.30 -7.06
N GLY A 19 -7.21 -15.70 -8.18
CA GLY A 19 -6.40 -15.55 -9.40
C GLY A 19 -5.41 -14.38 -9.40
N CYS A 20 -5.36 -13.56 -8.35
CA CYS A 20 -4.51 -12.37 -8.29
C CYS A 20 -3.01 -12.73 -8.17
N GLY A 21 -2.68 -13.81 -7.47
CA GLY A 21 -1.29 -14.27 -7.30
C GLY A 21 -0.38 -13.28 -6.55
N LEU A 22 -0.96 -12.36 -5.77
CA LEU A 22 -0.24 -11.32 -5.04
C LEU A 22 0.58 -11.92 -3.90
N SER A 23 1.91 -11.86 -4.00
CA SER A 23 2.79 -12.38 -2.96
C SER A 23 3.20 -11.33 -1.91
N TRP A 24 3.41 -11.76 -0.67
CA TRP A 24 3.78 -10.85 0.42
C TRP A 24 5.13 -10.15 0.17
N ASN A 25 6.07 -10.82 -0.51
CA ASN A 25 7.39 -10.27 -0.81
C ASN A 25 7.32 -9.14 -1.85
N LEU A 26 6.41 -9.23 -2.82
CA LEU A 26 6.14 -8.16 -3.77
C LEU A 26 5.59 -6.93 -3.04
N LEU A 27 4.58 -7.12 -2.18
CA LEU A 27 4.02 -6.06 -1.35
C LEU A 27 5.06 -5.41 -0.43
N ALA A 28 5.95 -6.21 0.16
CA ALA A 28 7.04 -5.70 0.98
C ALA A 28 8.02 -4.85 0.14
N GLY A 29 8.32 -5.27 -1.10
CA GLY A 29 9.13 -4.49 -2.02
C GLY A 29 8.53 -3.12 -2.32
N ILE A 30 7.25 -3.07 -2.68
CA ILE A 30 6.50 -1.81 -2.89
C ILE A 30 6.53 -0.98 -1.61
N GLY A 31 6.19 -1.56 -0.47
CA GLY A 31 6.16 -0.87 0.81
C GLY A 31 7.51 -0.27 1.23
N ARG A 32 8.63 -0.91 0.87
CA ARG A 32 9.98 -0.36 1.09
C ARG A 32 10.21 0.89 0.26
N ILE A 33 9.89 0.84 -1.04
CA ILE A 33 10.15 1.94 -1.98
C ILE A 33 9.23 3.12 -1.70
N GLU A 34 7.93 2.88 -1.52
CA GLU A 34 6.93 3.93 -1.39
C GLU A 34 6.92 4.59 0.00
N SER A 35 7.34 3.87 1.04
CA SER A 35 7.13 4.34 2.42
C SER A 35 8.22 3.98 3.42
N MET A 36 9.30 3.32 3.00
CA MET A 36 10.30 2.74 3.90
C MET A 36 9.65 1.84 4.98
N HIS A 37 8.68 1.00 4.56
CA HIS A 37 7.85 0.20 5.45
C HIS A 37 7.12 1.04 6.51
N ALA A 38 6.43 2.09 6.09
CA ALA A 38 5.82 3.09 6.98
C ALA A 38 6.82 3.72 7.96
N ASN A 39 7.96 4.19 7.47
CA ASN A 39 9.07 4.73 8.28
C ASN A 39 9.54 3.76 9.37
N GLY A 40 9.75 2.49 9.00
CA GLY A 40 10.17 1.44 9.93
C GLY A 40 9.06 0.94 10.86
N GLY A 41 7.79 1.05 10.45
CA GLY A 41 6.63 0.61 11.22
C GLY A 41 6.09 1.67 12.18
N ALA A 42 6.33 2.94 11.91
CA ALA A 42 5.85 4.08 12.68
C ALA A 42 4.36 4.34 12.39
N THR A 43 3.49 3.48 12.90
CA THR A 43 2.03 3.55 12.74
C THR A 43 1.30 3.61 14.08
N ASP A 44 0.12 4.24 14.10
CA ASP A 44 -0.81 4.19 15.24
C ASP A 44 -1.45 2.79 15.40
N ALA A 45 -2.33 2.65 16.40
CA ALA A 45 -3.02 1.39 16.69
C ALA A 45 -3.95 0.90 15.55
N ARG A 46 -4.30 1.78 14.60
CA ARG A 46 -5.13 1.46 13.42
C ARG A 46 -4.27 1.17 12.18
N GLY A 47 -2.94 1.19 12.31
CA GLY A 47 -2.03 1.02 11.17
C GLY A 47 -1.83 2.29 10.32
N THR A 48 -2.29 3.45 10.79
CA THR A 48 -2.09 4.73 10.08
C THR A 48 -0.69 5.26 10.39
N ALA A 49 0.08 5.69 9.39
CA ALA A 49 1.41 6.27 9.61
C ALA A 49 1.34 7.49 10.53
N VAL A 50 2.16 7.53 11.59
CA VAL A 50 2.14 8.63 12.58
C VAL A 50 2.56 9.97 11.97
N ARG A 51 3.41 9.92 10.95
CA ARG A 51 3.73 11.05 10.09
C ARG A 51 3.28 10.69 8.67
N PRO A 52 2.36 11.45 8.06
CA PRO A 52 1.89 11.17 6.72
C PRO A 52 3.03 11.07 5.70
N ILE A 53 2.90 10.14 4.76
CA ILE A 53 3.83 9.91 3.66
C ILE A 53 3.03 10.18 2.39
N TYR A 54 3.35 11.25 1.68
CA TYR A 54 2.64 11.65 0.46
C TYR A 54 3.50 11.35 -0.77
N GLY A 55 2.88 10.71 -1.76
CA GLY A 55 3.44 10.63 -3.11
C GLY A 55 3.08 11.85 -3.95
N PRO A 56 3.53 11.90 -5.23
CA PRO A 56 3.09 12.92 -6.17
C PRO A 56 1.58 12.88 -6.42
N SER A 57 1.01 13.99 -6.87
CA SER A 57 -0.38 14.02 -7.33
C SER A 57 -0.54 13.12 -8.57
N LEU A 58 -1.63 12.35 -8.61
CA LEU A 58 -1.99 11.46 -9.71
C LEU A 58 -3.22 12.04 -10.43
N ASP A 59 -3.05 13.25 -10.97
CA ASP A 59 -4.10 14.08 -11.56
C ASP A 59 -3.89 14.36 -13.05
N GLY A 60 -3.01 13.60 -13.72
CA GLY A 60 -2.72 13.74 -15.15
C GLY A 60 -1.75 14.88 -15.49
N THR A 61 -1.30 15.68 -14.51
CA THR A 61 -0.40 16.82 -14.75
C THR A 61 1.08 16.44 -14.90
N LEU A 62 1.48 15.22 -14.48
CA LEU A 62 2.85 14.74 -14.58
C LEU A 62 2.97 13.73 -15.74
N PRO A 63 4.04 13.78 -16.56
CA PRO A 63 4.24 12.79 -17.61
C PRO A 63 4.20 11.36 -17.05
N GLY A 64 3.29 10.54 -17.57
CA GLY A 64 3.16 9.13 -17.17
C GLY A 64 2.36 8.87 -15.88
N ASN A 65 1.66 9.87 -15.31
CA ASN A 65 0.64 9.62 -14.29
C ASN A 65 -0.76 9.49 -14.92
N GLU A 66 -1.56 8.56 -14.41
CA GLU A 66 -2.98 8.46 -14.73
C GLU A 66 -3.80 9.34 -13.78
N VAL A 67 -4.97 9.80 -14.24
CA VAL A 67 -5.93 10.50 -13.39
C VAL A 67 -6.61 9.49 -12.47
N ILE A 68 -6.16 9.42 -11.21
CA ILE A 68 -6.80 8.61 -10.19
C ILE A 68 -7.87 9.45 -9.49
N VAL A 69 -9.12 9.26 -9.90
CA VAL A 69 -10.27 9.69 -9.10
C VAL A 69 -10.38 8.77 -7.88
N GLN A 70 -10.17 9.28 -6.68
CA GLN A 70 -10.51 8.54 -5.46
C GLN A 70 -12.01 8.25 -5.49
N SER A 71 -12.39 7.02 -5.85
CA SER A 71 -13.75 6.54 -5.66
C SER A 71 -14.02 6.52 -4.16
N ARG A 72 -14.80 7.51 -3.68
CA ARG A 72 -15.42 7.45 -2.35
C ARG A 72 -16.55 6.43 -2.39
N ALA A 73 -16.22 5.16 -2.61
CA ALA A 73 -17.13 4.07 -2.27
C ALA A 73 -16.84 3.71 -0.80
N ALA A 74 -17.79 4.06 0.05
CA ALA A 74 -17.84 3.63 1.45
C ALA A 74 -18.34 2.18 1.53
#